data_AF-A0A255PFB7-F1
#
_entry.id   AF-A0A255PFB7-F1
#
_cell.length_a   1.000
_cell.length_b   1.000
_cell.length_c   1.000
_cell.angle_alpha   90.00
_cell.angle_beta   90.00
_cell.angle_gamma   90.00
#
_symmetry.space_group_name_H-M   'P 1'
#
loop_
_entity.id
_entity.type
_entity.pdbx_description
1 polymer ?
#
loop_
_entity_poly.entity_id
_entity_poly.type
_entity_poly.pdbx_seq_one_letter_code
_entity_poly.pdbx_strand_id
1 'polypeptide(L)'
;MTQPDHVWQQIADLMEDAAEEVVIIAPFIKKAIFEETIAAVPSSVQKITCVTRWTPAEVAAGVSDPEIVEAAQSDDRISIALCPSLHAKLYRADGRCLVGSANLTGKATGRVPNANVELLLEVPIDHPEVQRVLCQINTRSTIATPHMAALVRQQAELLRSERVTPPSEDEAAPYWFPETRRPANVYALYSGRQRFTSLVEAGIVRDLAMLDVPAGLPEDAFNSEVEARLHAIPELGQLTTEQRLSNIELQRAIAERTGDTEDQARRTAETLAAWLQHFGRYYTEVGSWELRPGIEHA
;
A
#
# COMPACT_ATOMS: atom_id res chain seq x y z
N MET A 1 -26.91 10.97 26.60
CA MET A 1 -26.21 11.77 25.58
C MET A 1 -24.90 11.07 25.30
N THR A 2 -24.67 10.56 24.10
CA THR A 2 -23.38 9.97 23.72
C THR A 2 -22.35 11.09 23.70
N GLN A 3 -21.31 10.96 24.51
CA GLN A 3 -20.21 11.90 24.53
C GLN A 3 -19.48 11.79 23.18
N PRO A 4 -19.40 12.87 22.37
CA PRO A 4 -18.97 12.78 20.98
C PRO A 4 -17.53 12.26 20.82
N ASP A 5 -16.68 12.41 21.85
CA ASP A 5 -15.29 11.97 21.89
C ASP A 5 -15.06 10.76 22.81
N HIS A 6 -16.10 9.95 23.09
CA HIS A 6 -15.97 8.79 23.99
C HIS A 6 -14.86 7.83 23.58
N VAL A 7 -14.75 7.52 22.28
CA VAL A 7 -13.71 6.62 21.75
C VAL A 7 -12.32 7.20 21.93
N TRP A 8 -12.15 8.51 21.70
CA TRP A 8 -10.91 9.20 22.02
C TRP A 8 -10.56 9.08 23.50
N GLN A 9 -11.51 9.34 24.40
CA GLN A 9 -11.27 9.26 25.83
C GLN A 9 -10.81 7.85 26.25
N GLN A 10 -11.45 6.80 25.73
CA GLN A 10 -11.00 5.42 25.98
C GLN A 10 -9.54 5.19 25.56
N ILE A 11 -9.16 5.66 24.36
CA ILE A 11 -7.78 5.54 23.87
C ILE A 11 -6.82 6.35 24.74
N ALA A 12 -7.15 7.61 25.04
CA ALA A 12 -6.33 8.50 25.85
C ALA A 12 -6.11 7.93 27.26
N ASP A 13 -7.18 7.49 27.94
CA ASP A 13 -7.12 6.85 29.25
C ASP A 13 -6.20 5.61 29.22
N LEU A 14 -6.31 4.78 28.17
CA LEU A 14 -5.42 3.62 28.00
C LEU A 14 -3.96 4.04 27.83
N MET A 15 -3.67 5.08 27.04
CA MET A 15 -2.30 5.56 26.81
C MET A 15 -1.70 6.20 28.05
N GLU A 16 -2.47 7.00 28.80
CA GLU A 16 -2.03 7.69 30.01
C GLU A 16 -1.64 6.71 31.13
N ASP A 17 -2.33 5.57 31.20
CA ASP A 17 -2.07 4.50 32.17
C ASP A 17 -0.84 3.63 31.83
N ALA A 18 -0.21 3.83 30.67
CA ALA A 18 0.89 2.98 30.20
C ALA A 18 2.17 3.17 31.04
N ALA A 19 2.82 2.05 31.39
CA ALA A 19 4.04 2.04 32.18
C ALA A 19 5.27 1.61 31.39
N GLU A 20 5.17 0.60 30.53
CA GLU A 20 6.33 -0.02 29.87
C GLU A 20 6.28 0.12 28.35
N GLU A 21 5.18 -0.31 27.72
CA GLU A 21 5.06 -0.34 26.28
C GLU A 21 3.64 -0.08 25.75
N VAL A 22 3.60 0.60 24.60
CA VAL A 22 2.39 0.91 23.87
C VAL A 22 2.44 0.29 22.47
N VAL A 23 1.33 -0.31 22.03
CA VAL A 23 1.15 -0.77 20.65
C VAL A 23 -0.12 -0.19 20.05
N ILE A 24 0.01 0.52 18.94
CA ILE A 24 -1.07 1.15 18.19
C ILE A 24 -1.20 0.41 16.85
N ILE A 25 -2.38 -0.12 16.55
CA ILE A 25 -2.63 -0.88 15.33
C ILE A 25 -3.90 -0.35 14.69
N ALA A 26 -3.76 0.26 13.52
CA ALA A 26 -4.90 0.65 12.70
C ALA A 26 -4.46 0.81 11.23
N PRO A 27 -5.26 0.34 10.25
CA PRO A 27 -4.93 0.54 8.84
C PRO A 27 -4.95 2.01 8.45
N PHE A 28 -5.80 2.83 9.08
CA PHE A 28 -5.90 4.25 8.79
C PHE A 28 -5.49 5.08 10.00
N ILE A 29 -4.49 5.93 9.79
CA ILE A 29 -3.93 6.80 10.83
C ILE A 29 -3.76 8.20 10.28
N LYS A 30 -4.34 9.18 10.97
CA LYS A 30 -4.17 10.60 10.70
C LYS A 30 -3.10 11.19 11.60
N LYS A 31 -2.20 11.99 11.04
CA LYS A 31 -1.06 12.57 11.74
C LYS A 31 -1.47 13.35 12.99
N ALA A 32 -2.49 14.20 12.89
CA ALA A 32 -2.94 15.01 14.03
C ALA A 32 -3.38 14.13 15.22
N ILE A 33 -4.14 13.06 14.96
CA ILE A 33 -4.62 12.16 16.02
C ILE A 33 -3.48 11.28 16.55
N PHE A 34 -2.56 10.87 15.68
CA PHE A 34 -1.35 10.17 16.07
C PHE A 34 -0.52 11.02 17.05
N GLU A 35 -0.23 12.28 16.72
CA GLU A 35 0.52 13.19 17.59
C GLU A 35 -0.17 13.41 18.94
N GLU A 36 -1.50 13.59 18.95
CA GLU A 36 -2.28 13.68 20.20
C GLU A 36 -2.16 12.39 21.03
N THR A 37 -2.17 11.22 20.38
CA THR A 37 -2.07 9.91 21.04
C THR A 37 -0.69 9.73 21.67
N ILE A 38 0.37 10.07 20.94
CA ILE A 38 1.75 10.03 21.45
C ILE A 38 1.93 10.99 22.62
N ALA A 39 1.33 12.18 22.56
CA ALA A 39 1.39 13.16 23.65
C ALA A 39 0.71 12.68 24.95
N ALA A 40 -0.26 11.75 24.86
CA ALA A 40 -0.89 11.13 26.02
C ALA A 40 -0.03 10.03 26.66
N VAL A 41 0.94 9.46 25.94
CA VAL A 41 1.81 8.39 26.46
C VAL A 41 2.85 8.97 27.43
N PRO A 42 2.95 8.49 28.69
CA PRO A 42 3.92 8.96 29.66
C PRO A 42 5.37 8.90 29.14
N SER A 43 6.20 9.87 29.51
CA SER A 43 7.61 9.91 29.11
C SER A 43 8.44 8.75 29.69
N SER A 44 7.92 8.04 30.69
CA SER A 44 8.54 6.84 31.29
C SER A 44 8.41 5.59 30.43
N VAL A 45 7.40 5.51 29.56
CA VAL A 45 7.21 4.41 28.62
C VAL A 45 8.42 4.39 27.68
N GLN A 46 9.03 3.21 27.50
CA GLN A 46 10.29 3.09 26.76
C GLN A 46 10.09 2.76 25.28
N LYS A 47 8.91 2.22 24.92
CA LYS A 47 8.66 1.70 23.58
C LYS A 47 7.24 1.97 23.12
N ILE A 48 7.12 2.55 21.95
CA ILE A 48 5.86 2.78 21.26
C ILE A 48 5.96 2.16 19.86
N THR A 49 5.11 1.19 19.57
CA THR A 49 5.06 0.55 18.25
C THR A 49 3.75 0.91 17.56
N CYS A 50 3.83 1.51 16.39
CA CYS A 50 2.66 1.81 15.57
C CYS A 50 2.69 0.95 14.30
N VAL A 51 1.65 0.14 14.09
CA VAL A 51 1.50 -0.67 12.88
C VAL A 51 0.33 -0.16 12.06
N THR A 52 0.61 0.15 10.80
CA THR A 52 -0.39 0.64 9.84
C THR A 52 -0.21 -0.01 8.47
N ARG A 53 -0.92 0.49 7.46
CA ARG A 53 -0.68 0.14 6.06
C ARG A 53 -0.80 1.39 5.21
N TRP A 54 -0.10 1.41 4.08
CA TRP A 54 -0.27 2.46 3.07
C TRP A 54 -0.38 1.84 1.69
N THR A 55 -1.43 2.22 0.96
CA THR A 55 -1.45 2.13 -0.49
C THR A 55 -1.49 3.54 -1.09
N PRO A 56 -0.98 3.74 -2.31
CA PRO A 56 -1.12 5.00 -3.03
C PRO A 56 -2.55 5.53 -3.06
N ALA A 57 -3.54 4.69 -3.37
CA ALA A 57 -4.94 5.08 -3.46
C ALA A 57 -5.53 5.53 -2.11
N GLU A 58 -5.17 4.88 -1.01
CA GLU A 58 -5.62 5.26 0.34
C GLU A 58 -5.05 6.60 0.79
N VAL A 59 -3.76 6.83 0.52
CA VAL A 59 -3.11 8.11 0.80
C VAL A 59 -3.67 9.21 -0.12
N ALA A 60 -3.95 8.89 -1.40
CA ALA A 60 -4.59 9.81 -2.33
C ALA A 60 -5.98 10.24 -1.86
N ALA A 61 -6.78 9.29 -1.37
CA ALA A 61 -8.10 9.53 -0.75
C ALA A 61 -8.02 10.28 0.59
N GLY A 62 -6.82 10.41 1.16
CA GLY A 62 -6.57 11.14 2.39
C GLY A 62 -7.13 10.43 3.62
N VAL A 63 -7.15 9.09 3.66
CA VAL A 63 -7.56 8.34 4.86
C VAL A 63 -6.39 8.01 5.78
N SER A 64 -5.17 7.98 5.25
CA SER A 64 -3.92 7.76 5.99
C SER A 64 -2.89 8.85 5.67
N ASP A 65 -2.08 9.21 6.66
CA ASP A 65 -1.00 10.18 6.53
C ASP A 65 0.36 9.48 6.75
N PRO A 66 1.13 9.16 5.70
CA PRO A 66 2.49 8.62 5.82
C PRO A 66 3.46 9.53 6.60
N GLU A 67 3.10 10.81 6.76
CA GLU A 67 3.81 11.84 7.53
C GLU A 67 4.03 11.50 9.01
N ILE A 68 3.39 10.46 9.53
CA ILE A 68 3.63 9.95 10.89
C ILE A 68 5.06 9.42 11.07
N VAL A 69 5.76 9.07 9.98
CA VAL A 69 7.17 8.67 10.04
C VAL A 69 8.05 9.84 10.46
N GLU A 70 7.83 11.03 9.92
CA GLU A 70 8.56 12.23 10.34
C GLU A 70 8.21 12.64 11.77
N ALA A 71 6.96 12.44 12.21
CA ALA A 71 6.60 12.64 13.61
C ALA A 71 7.36 11.67 14.53
N ALA A 72 7.47 10.40 14.14
CA ALA A 72 8.22 9.38 14.87
C ALA A 72 9.72 9.66 14.96
N GLN A 73 10.32 10.35 13.97
CA GLN A 73 11.74 10.74 14.02
C GLN A 73 12.09 11.71 15.15
N SER A 74 11.10 12.38 15.74
CA SER A 74 11.31 13.32 16.85
C SER A 74 11.33 12.65 18.24
N ASP A 75 11.00 11.35 18.32
CA ASP A 75 10.92 10.59 19.56
C ASP A 75 11.46 9.16 19.34
N ASP A 76 12.66 8.89 19.85
CA ASP A 76 13.38 7.61 19.68
C ASP A 76 12.63 6.39 20.23
N ARG A 77 11.57 6.60 21.03
CA ARG A 77 10.72 5.52 21.55
C ARG A 77 9.80 4.95 20.47
N ILE A 78 9.57 5.69 19.39
CA ILE A 78 8.53 5.39 18.40
C ILE A 78 9.10 4.62 17.22
N SER A 79 8.45 3.51 16.91
CA SER A 79 8.71 2.74 15.69
C SER A 79 7.43 2.60 14.88
N ILE A 80 7.53 2.84 13.57
CA ILE A 80 6.42 2.65 12.63
C ILE A 80 6.69 1.39 11.80
N ALA A 81 5.70 0.53 11.68
CA ALA A 81 5.74 -0.66 10.84
C ALA A 81 4.53 -0.72 9.90
N LEU A 82 4.72 -1.36 8.74
CA LEU A 82 3.72 -1.53 7.70
C LEU A 82 3.33 -3.00 7.61
N CYS A 83 2.04 -3.28 7.71
CA CYS A 83 1.45 -4.57 7.46
C CYS A 83 0.40 -4.42 6.35
N PRO A 84 0.74 -4.69 5.08
CA PRO A 84 -0.17 -4.47 3.94
C PRO A 84 -1.55 -5.12 4.07
N SER A 85 -1.61 -6.31 4.68
CA SER A 85 -2.85 -7.05 4.92
C SER A 85 -3.60 -6.62 6.20
N LEU A 86 -3.20 -5.51 6.85
CA LEU A 86 -3.80 -5.06 8.09
C LEU A 86 -5.23 -4.56 7.89
N HIS A 87 -6.13 -5.05 8.72
CA HIS A 87 -7.49 -4.50 8.85
C HIS A 87 -7.94 -4.35 10.32
N ALA A 88 -7.22 -4.98 11.25
CA ALA A 88 -7.50 -4.91 12.68
C ALA A 88 -7.33 -3.49 13.24
N LYS A 89 -8.10 -3.16 14.27
CA LYS A 89 -7.90 -1.98 15.11
C LYS A 89 -7.70 -2.43 16.55
N LEU A 90 -6.53 -2.15 17.08
CA LEU A 90 -6.11 -2.57 18.40
C LEU A 90 -5.20 -1.52 19.00
N TYR A 91 -5.50 -1.09 20.22
CA TYR A 91 -4.66 -0.21 21.02
C TYR A 91 -4.27 -0.98 22.27
N ARG A 92 -3.00 -0.96 22.64
CA ARG A 92 -2.48 -1.71 23.77
C ARG A 92 -1.62 -0.80 24.62
N ALA A 93 -1.82 -0.86 25.93
CA ALA A 93 -0.90 -0.39 26.94
C ALA A 93 -0.63 -1.56 27.89
N ASP A 94 0.62 -2.02 27.92
CA ASP A 94 1.07 -3.13 28.76
C ASP A 94 0.18 -4.40 28.65
N GLY A 95 -0.61 -4.70 29.69
CA GLY A 95 -1.49 -5.86 29.78
C GLY A 95 -2.93 -5.64 29.29
N ARG A 96 -3.30 -4.41 28.92
CA ARG A 96 -4.66 -4.01 28.54
C ARG A 96 -4.73 -3.67 27.05
N CYS A 97 -5.80 -4.09 26.40
CA CYS A 97 -6.06 -3.80 25.00
C CYS A 97 -7.47 -3.23 24.80
N LEU A 98 -7.60 -2.26 23.91
CA LEU A 98 -8.86 -1.85 23.31
C LEU A 98 -8.94 -2.41 21.90
N VAL A 99 -10.00 -3.15 21.59
CA VAL A 99 -10.24 -3.75 20.27
C VAL A 99 -11.60 -3.34 19.74
N GLY A 100 -11.70 -3.11 18.42
CA GLY A 100 -12.99 -2.76 17.83
C GLY A 100 -12.88 -2.22 16.42
N SER A 101 -13.71 -1.23 16.10
CA SER A 101 -13.88 -0.70 14.75
C SER A 101 -13.10 0.60 14.49
N ALA A 102 -12.74 1.33 15.55
CA ALA A 102 -12.18 2.67 15.44
C ALA A 102 -10.74 2.69 14.91
N ASN A 103 -10.54 3.28 13.73
CA ASN A 103 -9.21 3.67 13.24
C ASN A 103 -8.67 4.88 14.02
N LEU A 104 -7.37 5.20 13.88
CA LEU A 104 -6.78 6.38 14.54
C LEU A 104 -6.96 7.64 13.67
N THR A 105 -8.22 8.03 13.47
CA THR A 105 -8.63 9.17 12.63
C THR A 105 -9.66 10.02 13.34
N GLY A 106 -9.74 11.32 13.03
CA GLY A 106 -10.65 12.22 13.73
C GLY A 106 -12.13 11.79 13.65
N LYS A 107 -12.55 11.22 12.51
CA LYS A 107 -13.92 10.67 12.35
C LYS A 107 -14.19 9.49 13.26
N ALA A 108 -13.24 8.58 13.43
CA ALA A 108 -13.43 7.38 14.25
C ALA A 108 -13.26 7.66 15.75
N THR A 109 -12.40 8.61 16.12
CA THR A 109 -12.16 8.96 17.53
C THR A 109 -13.16 9.98 18.07
N GLY A 110 -14.01 10.58 17.23
CA GLY A 110 -14.98 11.58 17.68
C GLY A 110 -14.44 13.01 17.77
N ARG A 111 -13.24 13.25 17.25
CA ARG A 111 -12.51 14.53 17.33
C ARG A 111 -12.93 15.55 16.25
N VAL A 112 -13.89 15.19 15.41
CA VAL A 112 -14.46 16.06 14.38
C VAL A 112 -15.99 15.99 14.38
N PRO A 113 -16.70 17.01 13.86
CA PRO A 113 -18.14 16.94 13.63
C PRO A 113 -18.51 15.77 12.70
N ASN A 114 -19.72 15.23 12.85
CA ASN A 114 -20.22 14.08 12.07
C ASN A 114 -19.28 12.85 12.17
N ALA A 115 -18.83 12.56 13.38
CA ALA A 115 -18.03 11.39 13.69
C ALA A 115 -18.77 10.08 13.35
N ASN A 116 -17.99 9.04 13.08
CA ASN A 116 -18.50 7.69 12.89
C ASN A 116 -19.07 7.15 14.21
N VAL A 117 -20.03 6.23 14.10
CA VAL A 117 -20.44 5.40 15.25
C VAL A 117 -19.47 4.24 15.33
N GLU A 118 -18.61 4.25 16.33
CA GLU A 118 -17.58 3.25 16.55
C GLU A 118 -17.75 2.59 17.93
N LEU A 119 -17.10 1.45 18.12
CA LEU A 119 -17.03 0.77 19.42
C LEU A 119 -15.61 0.29 19.69
N LEU A 120 -15.23 0.33 20.96
CA LEU A 120 -14.03 -0.31 21.49
C LEU A 120 -14.40 -1.10 22.74
N LEU A 121 -13.90 -2.32 22.82
CA LEU A 121 -14.03 -3.20 23.97
C LEU A 121 -12.66 -3.36 24.63
N GLU A 122 -12.63 -3.23 25.95
CA GLU A 122 -11.45 -3.59 26.72
C GLU A 122 -11.34 -5.10 26.87
N VAL A 123 -10.18 -5.64 26.51
CA VAL A 123 -9.84 -7.06 26.61
C VAL A 123 -8.43 -7.21 27.17
N PRO A 124 -8.14 -8.27 27.93
CA PRO A 124 -6.78 -8.52 28.40
C PRO A 124 -5.88 -8.93 27.23
N ILE A 125 -4.60 -8.62 27.34
CA ILE A 125 -3.61 -8.96 26.30
C ILE A 125 -3.54 -10.47 26.03
N ASP A 126 -3.76 -11.30 27.05
CA ASP A 126 -3.68 -12.77 26.96
C ASP A 126 -4.89 -13.41 26.26
N HIS A 127 -5.87 -12.60 25.84
CA HIS A 127 -7.00 -13.08 25.07
C HIS A 127 -6.51 -13.80 23.79
N PRO A 128 -6.95 -15.05 23.51
CA PRO A 128 -6.41 -15.85 22.41
C PRO A 128 -6.44 -15.18 21.04
N GLU A 129 -7.53 -14.47 20.71
CA GLU A 129 -7.64 -13.73 19.44
C GLU A 129 -6.70 -12.53 19.36
N VAL A 130 -6.44 -11.86 20.48
CA VAL A 130 -5.46 -10.75 20.52
C VAL A 130 -4.07 -11.30 20.24
N GLN A 131 -3.68 -12.36 20.93
CA GLN A 131 -2.38 -13.02 20.73
C GLN A 131 -2.22 -13.53 19.30
N ARG A 132 -3.26 -14.15 18.72
CA ARG A 132 -3.26 -14.61 17.32
C ARG A 132 -3.01 -13.47 16.34
N VAL A 133 -3.71 -12.34 16.50
CA VAL A 133 -3.58 -11.17 15.63
C VAL A 133 -2.21 -10.50 15.79
N LEU A 134 -1.74 -10.30 17.03
CA LEU A 134 -0.41 -9.73 17.30
C LEU A 134 0.71 -10.58 16.68
N CYS A 135 0.61 -11.91 16.78
CA CYS A 135 1.56 -12.83 16.15
C CYS A 135 1.57 -12.71 14.61
N GLN A 136 0.39 -12.65 13.99
CA GLN A 136 0.27 -12.44 12.54
C GLN A 136 0.87 -11.10 12.11
N ILE A 137 0.60 -10.03 12.86
CA ILE A 137 1.13 -8.70 12.57
C ILE A 137 2.65 -8.67 12.70
N ASN A 138 3.19 -9.22 13.80
CA ASN A 138 4.63 -9.26 14.02
C ASN A 138 5.39 -10.02 12.91
N THR A 139 4.78 -11.08 12.37
CA THR A 139 5.39 -11.88 11.30
C THR A 139 5.31 -11.22 9.92
N ARG A 140 4.32 -10.35 9.70
CA ARG A 140 4.00 -9.81 8.36
C ARG A 140 4.35 -8.33 8.21
N SER A 141 4.86 -7.69 9.27
CA SER A 141 5.15 -6.27 9.25
C SER A 141 6.59 -6.01 8.82
N THR A 142 6.78 -4.92 8.07
CA THR A 142 8.09 -4.37 7.70
C THR A 142 8.26 -3.00 8.34
N ILE A 143 9.44 -2.68 8.86
CA ILE A 143 9.71 -1.34 9.41
C ILE A 143 9.54 -0.28 8.32
N ALA A 144 8.76 0.75 8.61
CA ALA A 144 8.55 1.86 7.70
C ALA A 144 9.81 2.72 7.63
N THR A 145 10.15 3.17 6.43
CA THR A 145 11.29 4.08 6.20
C THR A 145 10.81 5.43 5.66
N PRO A 146 11.58 6.51 5.85
CA PRO A 146 11.28 7.80 5.23
C PRO A 146 11.16 7.72 3.70
N HIS A 147 11.93 6.82 3.07
CA HIS A 147 11.82 6.55 1.62
C HIS A 147 10.44 6.01 1.25
N MET A 148 9.94 5.00 1.97
CA MET A 148 8.60 4.44 1.72
C MET A 148 7.51 5.51 1.87
N ALA A 149 7.58 6.33 2.93
CA ALA A 149 6.63 7.42 3.15
C ALA A 149 6.70 8.49 2.04
N ALA A 150 7.90 8.88 1.61
CA ALA A 150 8.07 9.82 0.50
C ALA A 150 7.52 9.27 -0.82
N LEU A 151 7.85 8.02 -1.15
CA LEU A 151 7.43 7.39 -2.40
C LEU A 151 5.91 7.24 -2.48
N VAL A 152 5.25 6.74 -1.43
CA VAL A 152 3.79 6.57 -1.45
C VAL A 152 3.05 7.90 -1.54
N ARG A 153 3.60 8.98 -0.96
CA ARG A 153 3.04 10.33 -1.13
C ARG A 153 3.18 10.84 -2.56
N GLN A 154 4.34 10.60 -3.18
CA GLN A 154 4.57 10.96 -4.58
C GLN A 154 3.59 10.21 -5.51
N GLN A 155 3.40 8.91 -5.28
CA GLN A 155 2.41 8.10 -6.00
C GLN A 155 0.98 8.62 -5.78
N ALA A 156 0.63 8.93 -4.54
CA ALA A 156 -0.69 9.46 -4.20
C ALA A 156 -0.99 10.81 -4.87
N GLU A 157 0.01 11.70 -4.95
CA GLU A 157 -0.15 13.00 -5.62
C GLU A 157 -0.37 12.84 -7.13
N LEU A 158 0.33 11.89 -7.77
CA LEU A 158 0.06 11.53 -9.16
C LEU A 158 -1.39 11.06 -9.34
N LEU A 159 -1.85 10.13 -8.50
CA LEU A 159 -3.22 9.64 -8.56
C LEU A 159 -4.27 10.74 -8.36
N ARG A 160 -4.02 11.72 -7.48
CA ARG A 160 -4.89 12.89 -7.32
C ARG A 160 -4.90 13.77 -8.56
N SER A 161 -3.74 13.99 -9.17
CA SER A 161 -3.61 14.84 -10.35
C SER A 161 -4.27 14.23 -11.59
N GLU A 162 -4.24 12.90 -11.73
CA GLU A 162 -4.89 12.18 -12.83
C GLU A 162 -6.40 12.06 -12.63
N ARG A 163 -6.87 11.95 -11.38
CA ARG A 163 -8.29 11.98 -11.02
C ARG A 163 -8.79 13.42 -10.86
N VAL A 164 -8.86 14.15 -11.98
CA VAL A 164 -9.42 15.52 -12.03
C VAL A 164 -10.91 15.55 -11.64
N THR A 165 -11.60 14.42 -11.74
CA THR A 165 -12.98 14.21 -11.29
C THR A 165 -13.05 12.98 -10.37
N PRO A 166 -13.83 13.03 -9.27
CA PRO A 166 -14.06 11.84 -8.46
C PRO A 166 -14.73 10.76 -9.33
N PRO A 167 -14.25 9.51 -9.30
CA PRO A 167 -14.84 8.46 -10.09
C PRO A 167 -16.29 8.25 -9.67
N SER A 168 -17.21 8.21 -10.64
CA SER A 168 -18.55 7.69 -10.39
C SER A 168 -18.46 6.21 -10.02
N GLU A 169 -19.40 5.67 -9.25
CA GLU A 169 -19.38 4.27 -8.79
C GLU A 169 -19.32 3.25 -9.95
N ASP A 170 -19.60 3.69 -11.19
CA ASP A 170 -19.58 2.90 -12.43
C ASP A 170 -18.31 3.12 -13.30
N GLU A 171 -17.36 3.96 -12.91
CA GLU A 171 -16.13 4.17 -13.69
C GLU A 171 -15.18 2.98 -13.52
N ALA A 172 -14.91 2.29 -14.64
CA ALA A 172 -13.88 1.26 -14.71
C ALA A 172 -12.53 1.84 -14.27
N ALA A 173 -11.73 1.04 -13.54
CA ALA A 173 -10.39 1.45 -13.13
C ALA A 173 -9.58 1.95 -14.34
N PRO A 174 -8.82 3.05 -14.21
CA PRO A 174 -8.07 3.61 -15.32
C PRO A 174 -7.12 2.56 -15.90
N TYR A 175 -7.14 2.43 -17.22
CA TYR A 175 -6.29 1.50 -17.95
C TYR A 175 -4.81 1.86 -17.71
N TRP A 176 -4.00 0.86 -17.38
CA TRP A 176 -2.57 1.03 -17.17
C TRP A 176 -1.78 0.11 -18.09
N PHE A 177 -0.79 0.69 -18.76
CA PHE A 177 0.30 -0.03 -19.40
C PHE A 177 1.62 0.48 -18.84
N PRO A 178 2.62 -0.38 -18.61
CA PRO A 178 3.88 0.06 -18.04
C PRO A 178 4.64 1.05 -18.95
N GLU A 179 5.19 2.10 -18.36
CA GLU A 179 6.01 3.11 -19.05
C GLU A 179 7.50 2.73 -19.06
N THR A 180 8.03 2.19 -17.96
CA THR A 180 9.44 1.82 -17.88
C THR A 180 9.73 0.54 -18.66
N ARG A 181 10.71 0.59 -19.56
CA ARG A 181 11.23 -0.58 -20.28
C ARG A 181 12.15 -1.48 -19.45
N ARG A 182 12.41 -1.10 -18.20
CA ARG A 182 13.34 -1.79 -17.30
C ARG A 182 12.59 -2.22 -16.02
N PRO A 183 11.79 -3.30 -16.07
CA PRO A 183 11.01 -3.76 -14.92
C PRO A 183 11.89 -4.08 -13.70
N ALA A 184 13.13 -4.52 -13.90
CA ALA A 184 14.11 -4.74 -12.83
C ALA A 184 14.41 -3.50 -11.97
N ASN A 185 14.17 -2.29 -12.48
CA ASN A 185 14.38 -1.05 -11.72
C ASN A 185 13.22 -0.75 -10.76
N VAL A 186 12.05 -1.35 -10.97
CA VAL A 186 10.81 -0.98 -10.27
C VAL A 186 10.92 -1.33 -8.80
N TYR A 187 11.27 -2.58 -8.47
CA TYR A 187 11.46 -2.97 -7.08
C TYR A 187 12.67 -2.27 -6.43
N ALA A 188 13.72 -1.99 -7.21
CA ALA A 188 14.90 -1.28 -6.72
C ALA A 188 14.58 0.15 -6.26
N LEU A 189 13.71 0.87 -6.98
CA LEU A 189 13.18 2.16 -6.53
C LEU A 189 12.21 1.97 -5.35
N TYR A 190 11.26 1.04 -5.48
CA TYR A 190 10.23 0.78 -4.46
C TYR A 190 10.83 0.51 -3.07
N SER A 191 11.86 -0.33 -3.00
CA SER A 191 12.55 -0.69 -1.76
C SER A 191 13.58 0.34 -1.29
N GLY A 192 13.85 1.38 -2.06
CA GLY A 192 14.87 2.39 -1.76
C GLY A 192 16.31 1.90 -1.92
N ARG A 193 16.52 0.73 -2.56
CA ARG A 193 17.85 0.16 -2.83
C ARG A 193 18.65 0.94 -3.86
N GLN A 194 17.96 1.62 -4.78
CA GLN A 194 18.60 2.38 -5.86
C GLN A 194 17.91 3.72 -6.09
N ARG A 195 18.70 4.73 -6.44
CA ARG A 195 18.23 6.03 -6.92
C ARG A 195 18.42 6.13 -8.42
N PHE A 196 17.54 6.87 -9.09
CA PHE A 196 17.59 7.06 -10.53
C PHE A 196 17.69 8.54 -10.88
N THR A 197 17.92 8.85 -12.15
CA THR A 197 17.78 10.23 -12.63
C THR A 197 16.30 10.60 -12.64
N SER A 198 15.98 11.90 -12.48
CA SER A 198 14.59 12.38 -12.36
C SER A 198 13.66 11.89 -13.48
N LEU A 199 14.16 11.83 -14.72
CA LEU A 199 13.39 11.34 -15.87
C LEU A 199 13.06 9.83 -15.78
N VAL A 200 14.02 9.01 -15.36
CA VAL A 200 13.82 7.56 -15.23
C VAL A 200 12.94 7.26 -14.03
N GLU A 201 13.18 7.96 -12.93
CA GLU A 201 12.40 7.84 -11.70
C GLU A 201 10.93 8.19 -11.95
N ALA A 202 10.64 9.29 -12.65
CA ALA A 202 9.26 9.72 -12.93
C ALA A 202 8.41 8.63 -13.63
N GLY A 203 8.98 7.91 -14.61
CA GLY A 203 8.28 6.81 -15.27
C GLY A 203 8.02 5.64 -14.33
N ILE A 204 9.02 5.24 -13.53
CA ILE A 204 8.86 4.14 -12.55
C ILE A 204 7.82 4.51 -11.47
N VAL A 205 7.82 5.77 -11.01
CA VAL A 205 6.86 6.25 -10.00
C VAL A 205 5.43 6.24 -10.55
N ARG A 206 5.22 6.62 -11.82
CA ARG A 206 3.91 6.50 -12.48
C ARG A 206 3.44 5.06 -12.55
N ASP A 207 4.32 4.14 -12.98
CA ASP A 207 4.00 2.70 -12.99
C ASP A 207 3.61 2.20 -11.59
N LEU A 208 4.41 2.54 -10.58
CA LEU A 208 4.14 2.18 -9.18
C LEU A 208 2.83 2.80 -8.66
N ALA A 209 2.47 4.01 -9.08
CA ALA A 209 1.22 4.65 -8.68
C ALA A 209 0.00 3.91 -9.24
N MET A 210 0.04 3.56 -10.52
CA MET A 210 -1.04 2.85 -11.22
C MET A 210 -1.18 1.39 -10.78
N LEU A 211 -0.06 0.75 -10.42
CA LEU A 211 -0.05 -0.57 -9.81
C LEU A 211 -0.77 -0.61 -8.45
N ASP A 212 -0.84 0.52 -7.73
CA ASP A 212 -1.42 0.66 -6.38
C ASP A 212 -0.89 -0.39 -5.39
N VAL A 213 0.38 -0.76 -5.52
CA VAL A 213 1.03 -1.76 -4.67
C VAL A 213 1.25 -1.16 -3.27
N PRO A 214 0.84 -1.85 -2.19
CA PRO A 214 1.07 -1.39 -0.83
C PRO A 214 2.55 -1.15 -0.53
N ALA A 215 2.88 -0.19 0.32
CA ALA A 215 4.25 0.04 0.77
C ALA A 215 4.72 -1.04 1.77
N GLY A 216 6.02 -1.37 1.75
CA GLY A 216 6.66 -2.28 2.70
C GLY A 216 6.57 -3.78 2.38
N LEU A 217 6.15 -4.16 1.17
CA LEU A 217 6.17 -5.56 0.72
C LEU A 217 7.61 -6.05 0.49
N PRO A 218 7.92 -7.30 0.86
CA PRO A 218 9.14 -7.96 0.42
C PRO A 218 9.08 -8.26 -1.09
N GLU A 219 10.24 -8.49 -1.70
CA GLU A 219 10.42 -8.63 -3.15
C GLU A 219 9.49 -9.67 -3.78
N ASP A 220 9.39 -10.87 -3.19
CA ASP A 220 8.53 -11.93 -3.72
C ASP A 220 7.05 -11.54 -3.72
N ALA A 221 6.58 -10.89 -2.64
CA ALA A 221 5.20 -10.43 -2.51
C ALA A 221 4.91 -9.24 -3.42
N PHE A 222 5.88 -8.32 -3.57
CA PHE A 222 5.82 -7.23 -4.55
C PHE A 222 5.68 -7.78 -5.96
N ASN A 223 6.54 -8.73 -6.35
CA ASN A 223 6.53 -9.35 -7.67
C ASN A 223 5.20 -10.07 -7.95
N SER A 224 4.66 -10.78 -6.96
CA SER A 224 3.35 -11.44 -7.07
C SER A 224 2.21 -10.44 -7.26
N GLU A 225 2.22 -9.30 -6.56
CA GLU A 225 1.21 -8.26 -6.74
C GLU A 225 1.32 -7.64 -8.15
N VAL A 226 2.54 -7.34 -8.61
CA VAL A 226 2.76 -6.82 -9.96
C VAL A 226 2.31 -7.82 -11.03
N GLU A 227 2.64 -9.10 -10.89
CA GLU A 227 2.19 -10.15 -11.80
C GLU A 227 0.66 -10.24 -11.85
N ALA A 228 -0.01 -10.20 -10.68
CA ALA A 228 -1.46 -10.20 -10.61
C ALA A 228 -2.07 -8.98 -11.34
N ARG A 229 -1.44 -7.80 -11.23
CA ARG A 229 -1.88 -6.59 -11.93
C ARG A 229 -1.66 -6.66 -13.44
N LEU A 230 -0.55 -7.24 -13.89
CA LEU A 230 -0.33 -7.51 -15.32
C LEU A 230 -1.42 -8.45 -15.85
N HIS A 231 -1.78 -9.49 -15.11
CA HIS A 231 -2.85 -10.41 -15.49
C HIS A 231 -4.25 -9.79 -15.55
N ALA A 232 -4.46 -8.68 -14.86
CA ALA A 232 -5.71 -7.92 -14.93
C ALA A 232 -5.81 -7.05 -16.20
N ILE A 233 -4.74 -6.91 -16.99
CA ILE A 233 -4.74 -6.16 -18.25
C ILE A 233 -5.59 -6.93 -19.28
N PRO A 234 -6.69 -6.36 -19.80
CA PRO A 234 -7.61 -7.06 -20.70
C PRO A 234 -6.96 -7.58 -21.99
N GLU A 235 -5.97 -6.84 -22.52
CA GLU A 235 -5.22 -7.19 -23.73
C GLU A 235 -4.39 -8.48 -23.55
N LEU A 236 -4.09 -8.85 -22.31
CA LEU A 236 -3.39 -10.09 -21.95
C LEU A 236 -4.35 -11.25 -21.64
N GLY A 237 -5.66 -11.05 -21.81
CA GLY A 237 -6.68 -12.07 -21.58
C GLY A 237 -6.45 -13.34 -22.41
N GLN A 238 -6.09 -13.19 -23.70
CA GLN A 238 -5.76 -14.32 -24.59
C GLN A 238 -4.55 -15.12 -24.11
N LEU A 239 -3.52 -14.44 -23.59
CA LEU A 239 -2.36 -15.12 -23.01
C LEU A 239 -2.76 -16.00 -21.82
N THR A 240 -3.76 -15.55 -21.05
CA THR A 240 -4.28 -16.29 -19.88
C THR A 240 -5.19 -17.46 -20.29
N THR A 241 -5.99 -17.31 -21.36
CA THR A 241 -6.94 -18.35 -21.81
C THR A 241 -6.34 -19.38 -22.77
N GLU A 242 -5.54 -18.92 -23.73
CA GLU A 242 -4.99 -19.75 -24.82
C GLU A 242 -3.52 -20.12 -24.60
N GLN A 243 -2.90 -19.61 -23.54
CA GLN A 243 -1.48 -19.83 -23.23
C GLN A 243 -0.52 -19.39 -24.34
N ARG A 244 -0.97 -18.48 -25.21
CA ARG A 244 -0.14 -17.85 -26.23
C ARG A 244 -0.73 -16.50 -26.62
N LEU A 245 0.13 -15.59 -27.05
CA LEU A 245 -0.28 -14.32 -27.63
C LEU A 245 0.82 -13.82 -28.57
N SER A 246 0.52 -13.62 -29.85
CA SER A 246 1.51 -13.05 -30.76
C SER A 246 1.73 -11.56 -30.49
N ASN A 247 2.94 -11.07 -30.75
CA ASN A 247 3.24 -9.64 -30.62
C ASN A 247 2.35 -8.76 -31.51
N ILE A 248 1.92 -9.27 -32.67
CA ILE A 248 1.04 -8.55 -33.60
C ILE A 248 -0.39 -8.45 -33.03
N GLU A 249 -0.90 -9.51 -32.41
CA GLU A 249 -2.21 -9.50 -31.76
C GLU A 249 -2.22 -8.54 -30.56
N LEU A 250 -1.19 -8.60 -29.72
CA LEU A 250 -1.05 -7.70 -28.58
C LEU A 250 -0.94 -6.23 -29.03
N GLN A 251 -0.09 -5.94 -30.04
CA GLN A 251 0.03 -4.61 -30.61
C GLN A 251 -1.31 -4.09 -31.14
N ARG A 252 -2.06 -4.93 -31.85
CA ARG A 252 -3.37 -4.55 -32.40
C ARG A 252 -4.38 -4.27 -31.29
N ALA A 253 -4.46 -5.12 -30.29
CA ALA A 253 -5.35 -4.94 -29.15
C ALA A 253 -5.06 -3.64 -28.38
N ILE A 254 -3.77 -3.31 -28.21
CA ILE A 254 -3.35 -2.03 -27.60
C ILE A 254 -3.77 -0.86 -28.49
N ALA A 255 -3.45 -0.88 -29.80
CA ALA A 255 -3.78 0.20 -30.71
C ALA A 255 -5.29 0.45 -30.81
N GLU A 256 -6.09 -0.62 -30.86
CA GLU A 256 -7.56 -0.55 -30.86
C GLU A 256 -8.11 0.08 -29.57
N ARG A 257 -7.45 -0.15 -28.43
CA ARG A 257 -7.89 0.41 -27.15
C ARG A 257 -7.45 1.85 -26.93
N THR A 258 -6.19 2.17 -27.22
CA THR A 258 -5.61 3.48 -26.88
C THR A 258 -5.74 4.50 -28.00
N GLY A 259 -5.97 4.06 -29.24
CA GLY A 259 -5.89 4.91 -30.43
C GLY A 259 -4.46 5.31 -30.80
N ASP A 260 -3.45 4.63 -30.23
CA ASP A 260 -2.04 4.87 -30.49
C ASP A 260 -1.64 4.55 -31.93
N THR A 261 -0.57 5.20 -32.40
CA THR A 261 0.09 4.81 -33.65
C THR A 261 0.68 3.40 -33.55
N GLU A 262 0.85 2.72 -34.69
CA GLU A 262 1.47 1.38 -34.72
C GLU A 262 2.82 1.32 -34.00
N ASP A 263 3.66 2.35 -34.16
CA ASP A 263 4.96 2.43 -33.48
C ASP A 263 4.85 2.64 -31.97
N GLN A 264 3.81 3.33 -31.48
CA GLN A 264 3.54 3.46 -30.05
C GLN A 264 3.02 2.14 -29.49
N ALA A 265 2.02 1.54 -30.11
CA ALA A 265 1.45 0.27 -29.68
C ALA A 265 2.49 -0.86 -29.68
N ARG A 266 3.40 -0.90 -30.68
CA ARG A 266 4.52 -1.86 -30.71
C ARG A 266 5.42 -1.68 -29.49
N ARG A 267 5.79 -0.43 -29.15
CA ARG A 267 6.64 -0.13 -27.98
C ARG A 267 5.97 -0.53 -26.68
N THR A 268 4.66 -0.34 -26.55
CA THR A 268 3.88 -0.78 -25.38
C THR A 268 3.85 -2.30 -25.29
N ALA A 269 3.61 -3.01 -26.40
CA ALA A 269 3.65 -4.48 -26.45
C ALA A 269 5.02 -5.05 -26.05
N GLU A 270 6.11 -4.48 -26.58
CA GLU A 270 7.49 -4.85 -26.19
C GLU A 270 7.74 -4.62 -24.70
N THR A 271 7.19 -3.54 -24.15
CA THR A 271 7.35 -3.21 -22.73
C THR A 271 6.57 -4.19 -21.85
N LEU A 272 5.34 -4.52 -22.20
CA LEU A 272 4.55 -5.56 -21.52
C LEU A 272 5.23 -6.93 -21.56
N ALA A 273 5.79 -7.31 -22.71
CA ALA A 273 6.55 -8.55 -22.85
C ALA A 273 7.72 -8.60 -21.86
N ALA A 274 8.50 -7.52 -21.77
CA ALA A 274 9.62 -7.42 -20.82
C ALA A 274 9.15 -7.51 -19.35
N TRP A 275 8.02 -6.88 -19.01
CA TRP A 275 7.43 -6.95 -17.68
C TRP A 275 6.94 -8.36 -17.33
N LEU A 276 6.24 -9.03 -18.24
CA LEU A 276 5.79 -10.41 -18.06
C LEU A 276 6.97 -11.37 -17.88
N GLN A 277 8.03 -11.23 -18.67
CA GLN A 277 9.25 -12.03 -18.52
C GLN A 277 9.97 -11.79 -17.19
N HIS A 278 9.87 -10.58 -16.63
CA HIS A 278 10.55 -10.23 -15.38
C HIS A 278 9.77 -10.65 -14.14
N PHE A 279 8.46 -10.36 -14.11
CA PHE A 279 7.62 -10.58 -12.93
C PHE A 279 6.90 -11.93 -12.94
N GLY A 280 6.67 -12.49 -14.13
CA GLY A 280 6.01 -13.79 -14.30
C GLY A 280 6.92 -14.82 -14.94
N ARG A 281 6.36 -16.01 -15.17
CA ARG A 281 7.03 -17.09 -15.92
C ARG A 281 6.59 -17.04 -17.36
N TYR A 282 7.20 -16.14 -18.13
CA TYR A 282 6.94 -16.00 -19.56
C TYR A 282 8.23 -15.96 -20.36
N TYR A 283 8.17 -16.41 -21.60
CA TYR A 283 9.23 -16.24 -22.59
C TYR A 283 8.64 -15.85 -23.94
N THR A 284 9.48 -15.30 -24.81
CA THR A 284 9.12 -15.02 -26.21
C THR A 284 9.76 -16.05 -27.10
N GLU A 285 8.95 -16.84 -27.80
CA GLU A 285 9.44 -17.83 -28.77
C GLU A 285 9.97 -17.10 -30.01
N VAL A 286 11.30 -17.10 -30.21
CA VAL A 286 11.97 -16.31 -31.26
C VAL A 286 11.53 -16.68 -32.69
N GLY A 287 11.11 -17.93 -32.90
CA GLY A 287 10.66 -18.40 -34.22
C GLY A 287 9.28 -17.88 -34.64
N SER A 288 8.37 -17.69 -33.69
CA SER A 288 6.97 -17.30 -33.91
C SER A 288 6.66 -15.87 -33.43
N TRP A 289 7.55 -15.27 -32.64
CA TRP A 289 7.35 -14.00 -31.93
C TRP A 289 6.07 -14.01 -31.07
N GLU A 290 5.82 -15.16 -30.43
CA GLU A 290 4.72 -15.35 -29.50
C GLU A 290 5.20 -15.30 -28.05
N LEU A 291 4.43 -14.62 -27.20
CA LEU A 291 4.54 -14.72 -25.75
C LEU A 291 3.86 -16.01 -25.29
N ARG A 292 4.56 -16.79 -24.45
CA ARG A 292 4.05 -18.04 -23.89
C ARG A 292 4.40 -18.18 -22.41
N PRO A 293 3.54 -18.82 -21.60
CA PRO A 293 3.86 -19.16 -20.22
C PRO A 293 4.95 -20.24 -20.20
N GLY A 294 5.83 -20.16 -19.20
CA GLY A 294 6.95 -21.06 -18.99
C GLY A 294 8.29 -20.34 -18.87
N ILE A 295 9.36 -21.13 -18.86
CA ILE A 295 10.73 -20.66 -18.92
C ILE A 295 11.28 -21.16 -20.25
N GLU A 296 12.03 -20.34 -20.98
CA GLU A 296 12.66 -20.74 -22.23
C GLU A 296 13.52 -22.00 -21.96
N HIS A 297 13.14 -23.13 -22.59
CA HIS A 297 13.95 -24.34 -22.54
C HIS A 297 15.12 -24.15 -23.52
N ALA A 298 16.32 -23.99 -22.97
CA ALA A 298 17.58 -24.04 -23.72
C ALA A 298 17.79 -25.42 -24.38
#